data_AF-A0A644SL48-F1
#
_entry.id   AF-A0A644SL48-F1
#
_cell.length_a   1.000
_cell.length_b   1.000
_cell.length_c   1.000
_cell.angle_alpha   90.00
_cell.angle_beta   90.00
_cell.angle_gamma   90.00
#
_symmetry.space_group_name_H-M   'P 1'
#
loop_
_entity.id
_entity.type
_entity.pdbx_description
1 polymer ?
#
loop_
_entity_poly.entity_id
_entity_poly.type
_entity_poly.pdbx_seq_one_letter_code
_entity_poly.pdbx_strand_id
1 'polypeptide(L)'
;MKEQFEDIIKIKIAISLRTLLKQNKEYSRKKEKSEEITDSYDKIAVNADIRKATVTLAFNGVTRTAMTTIILIVEAMGYTLRDFSKIYSEITYKQISDFRKENNI
;
A
#
# COMPACT_ATOMS: atom_id res chain seq x y z
N MET A 1 -6.61 22.10 -10.29
CA MET A 1 -7.72 21.11 -10.27
C MET A 1 -7.24 19.69 -10.62
N LYS A 2 -6.56 19.47 -11.76
CA LYS A 2 -6.04 18.15 -12.16
C LYS A 2 -4.94 17.59 -11.22
N GLU A 3 -4.00 18.43 -10.79
CA GLU A 3 -2.92 18.03 -9.87
C GLU A 3 -3.48 17.56 -8.51
N GLN A 4 -4.45 18.30 -7.96
CA GLN A 4 -5.13 17.93 -6.70
C GLN A 4 -5.85 16.57 -6.79
N PHE A 5 -6.44 16.24 -7.94
CA PHE A 5 -7.14 14.97 -8.14
C PHE A 5 -6.15 13.79 -8.24
N GLU A 6 -5.06 13.97 -8.98
CA GLU A 6 -4.01 12.94 -9.08
C GLU A 6 -3.35 12.67 -7.72
N ASP A 7 -3.10 13.71 -6.92
CA ASP A 7 -2.52 13.52 -5.59
C ASP A 7 -3.48 12.80 -4.63
N ILE A 8 -4.79 13.06 -4.72
CA ILE A 8 -5.78 12.28 -3.98
C ILE A 8 -5.70 10.81 -4.37
N ILE A 9 -5.57 10.48 -5.66
CA ILE A 9 -5.43 9.09 -6.11
C ILE A 9 -4.18 8.45 -5.53
N LYS A 10 -3.02 9.12 -5.60
CA LYS A 10 -1.76 8.60 -5.03
C LYS A 10 -1.85 8.36 -3.53
N ILE A 11 -2.45 9.29 -2.78
CA ILE A 11 -2.65 9.16 -1.33
C ILE A 11 -3.57 7.97 -1.04
N LYS A 12 -4.68 7.81 -1.78
CA LYS A 12 -5.59 6.67 -1.60
C LYS A 12 -4.89 5.33 -1.87
N ILE A 13 -4.02 5.26 -2.88
CA ILE A 13 -3.18 4.09 -3.15
C ILE A 13 -2.28 3.81 -1.94
N ALA A 14 -1.53 4.83 -1.48
CA ALA A 14 -0.61 4.69 -0.36
C ALA A 14 -1.31 4.21 0.92
N ILE A 15 -2.45 4.81 1.27
CA ILE A 15 -3.28 4.40 2.43
C ILE A 15 -3.72 2.94 2.27
N SER A 16 -4.21 2.55 1.10
CA SER A 16 -4.70 1.18 0.86
C SER A 16 -3.58 0.15 1.03
N LEU A 17 -2.40 0.40 0.44
CA LEU A 17 -1.23 -0.46 0.58
C LEU A 17 -0.75 -0.55 2.03
N ARG A 18 -0.71 0.59 2.75
CA ARG A 18 -0.35 0.63 4.18
C ARG A 18 -1.33 -0.16 5.04
N THR A 19 -2.62 -0.09 4.76
CA THR A 19 -3.65 -0.85 5.50
C THR A 19 -3.46 -2.36 5.33
N LEU A 20 -3.27 -2.84 4.10
CA LEU A 20 -3.02 -4.27 3.82
C LEU A 20 -1.73 -4.75 4.52
N LEU A 21 -0.66 -3.97 4.43
CA LEU A 21 0.59 -4.32 5.11
C LEU A 21 0.45 -4.32 6.64
N LYS A 22 -0.33 -3.39 7.20
CA LYS A 22 -0.61 -3.36 8.64
C LYS A 22 -1.35 -4.63 9.08
N GLN A 23 -2.32 -5.10 8.30
CA GLN A 23 -3.01 -6.36 8.57
C GLN A 23 -2.03 -7.53 8.58
N ASN A 24 -1.15 -7.64 7.59
CA ASN A 24 -0.10 -8.67 7.57
C ASN A 24 0.81 -8.61 8.80
N LYS A 25 1.26 -7.41 9.20
CA LYS A 25 2.05 -7.22 10.44
C LYS A 25 1.30 -7.67 11.69
N GLU A 26 0.00 -7.40 11.77
CA GLU A 26 -0.83 -7.83 12.90
C GLU A 26 -1.03 -9.35 12.92
N TYR A 27 -1.18 -10.00 11.77
CA TYR A 27 -1.23 -11.46 11.65
C TYR A 27 0.11 -12.10 12.01
N SER A 28 1.23 -11.60 11.48
CA SER A 28 2.58 -12.11 11.80
C SER A 28 2.89 -12.09 13.29
N ARG A 29 2.41 -11.08 14.03
CA ARG A 29 2.62 -10.98 15.49
C ARG A 29 1.82 -12.01 16.29
N LYS A 30 0.72 -12.53 15.75
CA LYS A 30 -0.20 -13.44 16.44
C LYS A 30 0.07 -14.92 16.19
N LYS A 31 0.76 -15.29 15.10
CA LYS A 31 1.11 -16.69 14.77
C LYS A 31 2.57 -17.01 15.11
N GLU A 32 2.80 -18.18 15.69
CA GLU A 32 4.14 -18.79 15.76
C GLU A 32 4.57 -19.28 14.36
N LYS A 33 5.25 -18.40 13.60
CA LYS A 33 6.23 -18.67 12.52
C LYS A 33 5.92 -19.67 11.37
N SER A 34 4.76 -20.33 11.29
CA SER A 34 4.57 -21.43 10.34
C SER A 34 4.08 -21.03 8.94
N GLU A 35 3.56 -19.81 8.76
CA GLU A 35 3.16 -19.28 7.44
C GLU A 35 4.03 -18.08 7.08
N GLU A 36 4.59 -18.12 5.87
CA GLU A 36 5.48 -17.08 5.35
C GLU A 36 4.68 -15.83 4.95
N ILE A 37 4.35 -14.99 5.93
CA ILE A 37 3.58 -13.75 5.72
C ILE A 37 4.51 -12.63 5.23
N THR A 38 4.12 -11.97 4.14
CA THR A 38 4.76 -10.76 3.61
C THR A 38 4.39 -9.53 4.45
N ASP A 39 5.26 -9.13 5.38
CA ASP A 39 5.00 -8.06 6.36
C ASP A 39 6.01 -6.89 6.33
N SER A 40 6.92 -6.89 5.36
CA SER A 40 7.94 -5.84 5.19
C SER A 40 8.11 -5.43 3.73
N TYR A 41 8.63 -4.22 3.49
CA TYR A 41 8.91 -3.74 2.12
C TYR A 41 9.95 -4.61 1.40
N ASP A 42 10.89 -5.21 2.14
CA ASP A 42 11.88 -6.13 1.57
C ASP A 42 11.24 -7.42 1.07
N LYS A 43 10.35 -8.03 1.88
CA LYS A 43 9.61 -9.23 1.45
C LYS A 43 8.71 -8.93 0.25
N ILE A 44 8.03 -7.78 0.25
CA ILE A 44 7.22 -7.36 -0.91
C ILE A 44 8.10 -7.26 -2.15
N ALA A 45 9.25 -6.57 -2.05
CA ALA A 45 10.15 -6.37 -3.18
C ALA A 45 10.65 -7.70 -3.76
N VAL A 46 11.03 -8.65 -2.90
CA VAL A 46 11.44 -10.00 -3.30
C VAL A 46 10.29 -10.75 -3.97
N ASN A 47 9.11 -10.80 -3.35
CA ASN A 47 7.98 -11.58 -3.85
C ASN A 47 7.36 -10.99 -5.13
N ALA A 48 7.44 -9.67 -5.32
CA ALA A 48 6.93 -8.97 -6.50
C ALA A 48 7.99 -8.85 -7.63
N ASP A 49 9.23 -9.27 -7.40
CA ASP A 49 10.38 -9.06 -8.30
C ASP A 49 10.52 -7.59 -8.76
N ILE A 50 10.46 -6.65 -7.81
CA ILE A 50 10.64 -5.21 -8.06
C ILE A 50 11.62 -4.58 -7.07
N ARG A 51 12.19 -3.44 -7.45
CA ARG A 51 13.10 -2.69 -6.56
C ARG A 51 12.36 -2.22 -5.30
N LYS A 52 12.97 -2.38 -4.13
CA LYS A 52 12.47 -1.85 -2.85
C LYS A 52 12.11 -0.37 -2.92
N ALA A 53 12.90 0.44 -3.64
CA ALA A 53 12.62 1.86 -3.84
C ALA A 53 11.24 2.10 -4.50
N THR A 54 10.85 1.25 -5.46
CA THR A 54 9.53 1.30 -6.10
C THR A 54 8.43 1.01 -5.09
N VAL A 55 8.61 0.00 -4.23
CA VAL A 55 7.68 -0.30 -3.14
C VAL A 55 7.54 0.92 -2.21
N THR A 56 8.66 1.46 -1.74
CA THR A 56 8.65 2.64 -0.85
C THR A 56 7.93 3.83 -1.47
N LEU A 57 8.15 4.13 -2.75
CA LEU A 57 7.49 5.24 -3.43
C LEU A 57 5.97 5.03 -3.54
N ALA A 58 5.52 3.81 -3.86
CA ALA A 58 4.10 3.47 -3.91
C ALA A 58 3.43 3.62 -2.54
N PHE A 59 4.10 3.17 -1.47
CA PHE A 59 3.62 3.29 -0.10
C PHE A 59 3.65 4.73 0.45
N ASN A 60 4.37 5.64 -0.18
CA ASN A 60 4.42 7.06 0.22
C ASN A 60 3.51 7.95 -0.63
N GLY A 61 2.96 7.46 -1.75
CA GLY A 61 2.07 8.24 -2.60
C GLY A 61 2.77 9.43 -3.28
N VAL A 62 4.10 9.38 -3.43
CA VAL A 62 4.90 10.49 -3.96
C VAL A 62 4.82 10.55 -5.48
N THR A 63 4.89 9.40 -6.15
CA THR A 63 4.96 9.30 -7.60
C THR A 63 3.72 8.64 -8.18
N ARG A 64 3.47 8.90 -9.47
CA ARG A 64 2.48 8.13 -10.23
C ARG A 64 2.97 6.68 -10.31
N THR A 65 2.29 5.80 -9.59
CA THR A 65 2.57 4.36 -9.60
C THR A 65 1.74 3.70 -10.69
N ALA A 66 2.37 2.92 -11.56
CA ALA A 66 1.66 2.18 -12.60
C ALA A 66 0.72 1.12 -11.99
N MET A 67 -0.43 0.88 -12.62
CA MET A 67 -1.41 -0.10 -12.12
C MET A 67 -0.82 -1.50 -11.99
N THR A 68 0.05 -1.90 -12.92
CA THR A 68 0.78 -3.18 -12.87
C THR A 68 1.63 -3.29 -11.61
N THR A 69 2.33 -2.23 -11.22
CA THR A 69 3.10 -2.18 -9.97
C THR A 69 2.20 -2.31 -8.75
N ILE A 70 1.03 -1.67 -8.75
CA ILE A 70 0.06 -1.78 -7.65
C ILE A 70 -0.41 -3.24 -7.51
N ILE A 71 -0.76 -3.88 -8.63
CA ILE A 71 -1.20 -5.30 -8.65
C ILE A 71 -0.09 -6.20 -8.12
N LEU A 72 1.15 -6.06 -8.62
CA LEU A 72 2.29 -6.85 -8.15
C LEU A 72 2.51 -6.73 -6.64
N ILE A 73 2.44 -5.51 -6.09
CA ILE A 73 2.56 -5.28 -4.64
C ILE A 73 1.43 -5.96 -3.87
N VAL A 74 0.19 -5.83 -4.33
CA VAL A 74 -0.99 -6.40 -3.66
C VAL A 74 -0.93 -7.93 -3.65
N GLU A 75 -0.61 -8.55 -4.78
CA GLU A 75 -0.49 -10.00 -4.90
C GLU A 75 0.71 -10.55 -4.11
N ALA A 76 1.84 -9.84 -4.11
CA ALA A 76 3.01 -10.20 -3.29
C ALA A 76 2.72 -10.16 -1.78
N MET A 77 1.74 -9.36 -1.35
CA MET A 77 1.24 -9.35 0.03
C MET A 77 0.22 -10.47 0.33
N GLY A 78 -0.16 -11.27 -0.67
CA GLY A 78 -1.14 -12.35 -0.56
C GLY A 78 -2.60 -11.88 -0.65
N TYR A 79 -2.85 -10.66 -1.15
CA TYR A 79 -4.18 -10.11 -1.33
C TYR A 79 -4.59 -10.07 -2.79
N THR A 80 -5.89 -9.90 -3.04
CA THR A 80 -6.42 -9.69 -4.39
C THR A 80 -6.64 -8.20 -4.67
N LEU A 81 -6.77 -7.86 -5.96
CA LEU A 81 -7.19 -6.50 -6.35
C LEU A 81 -8.56 -6.13 -5.78
N ARG A 82 -9.44 -7.11 -5.52
CA ARG A 82 -10.74 -6.88 -4.86
C ARG A 82 -10.54 -6.36 -3.45
N ASP A 83 -9.65 -6.98 -2.67
CA ASP A 83 -9.35 -6.55 -1.29
C ASP A 83 -8.81 -5.12 -1.25
N PHE A 84 -7.88 -4.82 -2.16
CA PHE A 84 -7.37 -3.46 -2.35
C PHE A 84 -8.49 -2.48 -2.70
N SER A 85 -9.33 -2.82 -3.68
CA SER A 85 -10.39 -1.93 -4.18
C SER A 85 -11.41 -1.56 -3.11
N LYS A 86 -11.73 -2.51 -2.22
CA LYS A 86 -12.63 -2.29 -1.09
C LYS A 86 -12.10 -1.20 -0.19
N ILE A 87 -10.85 -1.35 0.29
CA ILE A 87 -10.18 -0.34 1.12
C ILE A 87 -10.12 0.99 0.38
N TYR A 88 -9.67 0.98 -0.88
CA TYR A 88 -9.53 2.18 -1.68
C TYR A 88 -10.85 2.97 -1.81
N SER A 89 -11.96 2.27 -2.04
CA SER A 89 -13.28 2.88 -2.22
C SER A 89 -13.83 3.53 -0.94
N GLU A 90 -13.44 3.01 0.23
CA GLU A 90 -13.93 3.43 1.54
C GLU A 90 -13.11 4.58 2.16
N ILE A 91 -11.97 4.99 1.56
CA ILE A 91 -11.13 6.07 2.10
C ILE A 91 -11.85 7.41 2.06
N THR A 92 -11.92 8.03 3.23
CA THR A 92 -12.55 9.33 3.48
C THR A 92 -11.57 10.51 3.30
N TYR A 93 -12.12 11.72 3.11
CA TYR A 93 -11.33 12.95 3.10
C TYR A 93 -10.56 13.19 4.40
N LYS A 94 -11.12 12.76 5.55
CA LYS A 94 -10.42 12.85 6.84
C LYS A 94 -9.13 12.03 6.81
N GLN A 95 -9.18 10.78 6.34
CA GLN A 95 -7.99 9.92 6.24
C GLN A 95 -6.96 10.47 5.26
N ILE A 96 -7.40 11.11 4.16
CA ILE A 96 -6.49 11.80 3.23
C ILE A 96 -5.80 12.98 3.92
N SER A 97 -6.54 13.78 4.69
CA SER A 97 -6.00 14.92 5.45
C SER A 97 -5.04 14.48 6.55
N ASP A 98 -5.37 13.41 7.28
CA ASP A 98 -4.52 12.84 8.32
C ASP A 98 -3.20 12.32 7.71
N PHE A 99 -3.27 11.61 6.56
CA PHE A 99 -2.08 11.17 5.83
C PHE A 99 -1.17 12.32 5.41
N ARG A 100 -1.75 13.42 4.91
CA ARG A 100 -1.00 14.62 4.52
C ARG A 100 -0.21 15.21 5.70
N LYS A 101 -0.86 15.35 6.85
CA LYS A 101 -0.24 15.84 8.09
C LYS A 101 0.89 14.92 8.56
N GLU A 102 0.67 13.60 8.55
CA GLU A 102 1.68 12.62 8.98
C GLU A 102 2.95 12.62 8.12
N ASN A 103 2.82 12.92 6.82
CA ASN A 103 3.92 12.85 5.86
C ASN A 103 4.42 14.23 5.42
N ASN A 104 3.94 15.33 6.03
CA ASN A 104 4.29 16.72 5.71
C ASN A 104 4.12 17.08 4.21
N ILE A 105 3.01 16.68 3.60
CA ILE A 105 2.67 16.92 2.18
C ILE A 105 1.27 17.52 2.01
#